data_AF-A0A5C3KBT9-F1
#
_entry.id   AF-A0A5C3KBT9-F1
#
_cell.length_a   1.000
_cell.length_b   1.000
_cell.length_c   1.000
_cell.angle_alpha   90.00
_cell.angle_beta   90.00
_cell.angle_gamma   90.00
#
_symmetry.space_group_name_H-M   'P 1'
#
loop_
_entity.id
_entity.type
_entity.pdbx_description
1 polymer ?
#
loop_
_entity_poly.entity_id
_entity_poly.type
_entity_poly.pdbx_seq_one_letter_code
_entity_poly.pdbx_strand_id
1 'polypeptide(L)' 'AQLWKSAKSIREQNRWFEATGWRWSPLLELPYWDPIRYTVVDAMHTLDLNVVHHHIREL' A
#
# COMPACT_ATOMS: atom_id res chain seq x y z
N ALA A 1 7.03 -5.25 3.89
CA ALA A 1 7.88 -4.40 3.01
C ALA A 1 9.39 -4.69 3.06
N GLN A 2 9.92 -5.45 4.04
CA GLN A 2 11.36 -5.74 4.12
C GLN A 2 11.91 -6.46 2.87
N LEU A 3 11.16 -7.40 2.29
CA LEU A 3 11.53 -8.10 1.05
C LEU A 3 11.74 -7.13 -0.14
N TRP A 4 10.88 -6.12 -0.27
CA TRP A 4 11.02 -5.05 -1.26
C TRP A 4 12.25 -4.18 -0.96
N LYS A 5 12.50 -3.83 0.32
CA LYS A 5 13.69 -3.05 0.73
C LYS A 5 14.99 -3.80 0.47
N SER A 6 15.02 -5.11 0.69
CA SER A 6 16.21 -5.96 0.52
C SER A 6 16.47 -6.37 -0.93
N ALA A 7 15.54 -6.11 -1.85
CA ALA A 7 15.69 -6.43 -3.26
C ALA A 7 16.88 -5.68 -3.88
N LYS A 8 17.69 -6.38 -4.68
CA LYS A 8 18.96 -5.86 -5.22
C LYS A 8 18.79 -5.10 -6.53
N SER A 9 17.60 -5.08 -7.09
CA SER A 9 17.30 -4.41 -8.36
C SER A 9 15.88 -3.86 -8.40
N ILE A 10 15.68 -2.82 -9.21
CA ILE A 10 14.35 -2.25 -9.48
C ILE A 10 13.39 -3.31 -10.05
N ARG A 11 13.90 -4.23 -10.87
CA ARG A 11 13.08 -5.32 -11.43
C ARG A 11 12.57 -6.26 -10.33
N GLU A 12 13.40 -6.54 -9.34
CA GLU A 12 13.01 -7.38 -8.21
C GLU A 12 12.06 -6.65 -7.26
N GLN A 13 12.29 -5.36 -7.02
CA GLN A 13 11.34 -4.49 -6.32
C GLN A 13 9.96 -4.49 -7.00
N ASN A 14 9.92 -4.33 -8.32
CA ASN A 14 8.67 -4.35 -9.08
C ASN A 14 7.97 -5.71 -8.98
N ARG A 15 8.71 -6.83 -9.06
CA ARG A 15 8.12 -8.16 -8.84
C ARG A 15 7.50 -8.30 -7.46
N TRP A 16 8.18 -7.84 -6.42
CA TRP A 16 7.63 -7.89 -5.06
C TRP A 16 6.41 -6.99 -4.90
N PHE A 17 6.44 -5.82 -5.54
CA PHE A 17 5.30 -4.90 -5.55
C PHE A 17 4.10 -5.49 -6.30
N GLU A 18 4.29 -6.09 -7.47
CA GLU A 18 3.21 -6.74 -8.21
C GLU A 18 2.65 -7.96 -7.46
N ALA A 19 3.50 -8.75 -6.81
CA ALA A 19 3.07 -9.94 -6.09
C ALA A 19 2.35 -9.65 -4.76
N THR A 20 2.70 -8.55 -4.07
CA THR A 20 2.20 -8.28 -2.72
C THR A 20 1.41 -6.99 -2.60
N GLY A 21 1.67 -6.00 -3.47
CA GLY A 21 1.21 -4.62 -3.34
C GLY A 21 2.02 -3.77 -2.37
N TRP A 22 3.02 -4.35 -1.69
CA TRP A 22 3.79 -3.64 -0.66
C TRP A 22 5.03 -2.98 -1.24
N ARG A 23 5.22 -1.70 -0.96
CA ARG A 23 6.44 -0.94 -1.23
C ARG A 23 7.04 -0.45 0.07
N TRP A 24 8.37 -0.48 0.19
CA TRP A 24 9.02 0.17 1.33
C TRP A 24 9.07 1.68 1.12
N SER A 25 8.79 2.44 2.18
CA SER A 25 9.03 3.87 2.25
C SER A 25 9.60 4.21 3.63
N PRO A 26 10.32 5.34 3.78
CA PRO A 26 10.83 5.79 5.07
C PRO A 26 9.75 5.95 6.15
N LEU A 27 8.49 6.19 5.76
CA LEU A 27 7.36 6.29 6.69
C LEU A 27 7.17 5.01 7.51
N LEU A 28 7.49 3.83 6.95
CA LEU A 28 7.35 2.55 7.64
C LEU A 28 8.37 2.33 8.77
N GLU A 29 9.37 3.21 8.92
CA GLU A 29 10.35 3.15 10.01
C GLU A 29 9.96 4.04 11.20
N LEU A 30 8.93 4.86 11.04
CA LEU A 30 8.46 5.74 12.10
C LEU A 30 7.68 4.91 13.13
N PRO A 31 8.07 4.94 14.42
CA PRO A 31 7.46 4.09 15.45
C PRO A 31 5.98 4.41 15.74
N TYR A 32 5.53 5.60 15.33
CA TYR A 32 4.13 6.04 15.46
C TYR A 32 3.31 5.85 14.17
N TRP A 33 3.93 5.43 13.07
CA TRP A 33 3.27 5.30 11.78
C TRP A 33 2.80 3.87 11.54
N ASP A 34 1.50 3.66 11.59
CA ASP A 34 0.83 2.44 11.16
C ASP A 34 0.15 2.66 9.79
N PRO A 35 0.71 2.11 8.70
CA PRO A 35 0.14 2.31 7.37
C PRO A 35 -1.28 1.73 7.25
N ILE A 36 -1.69 0.76 8.06
CA ILE A 36 -3.05 0.21 8.00
C ILE A 36 -4.05 1.21 8.61
N ARG A 37 -3.65 1.89 9.69
CA ARG A 37 -4.51 2.85 10.40
C ARG A 37 -4.51 4.25 9.77
N TYR A 38 -3.41 4.65 9.15
CA TYR A 38 -3.22 6.01 8.63
C TYR A 38 -3.27 6.10 7.11
N THR A 39 -3.44 4.99 6.39
CA THR A 39 -3.84 5.05 4.98
C THR A 39 -5.30 5.44 4.93
N VAL A 40 -5.56 6.75 4.89
CA VAL A 40 -6.88 7.28 4.58
C VAL A 40 -7.15 6.98 3.11
N VAL A 41 -8.11 6.09 2.91
CA VAL A 41 -8.72 5.82 1.61
C VAL A 41 -9.54 7.07 1.26
N ASP A 42 -8.88 8.04 0.64
CA ASP A 42 -9.50 9.32 0.30
C ASP A 42 -10.70 9.09 -0.65
N ALA A 43 -11.84 9.69 -0.29
CA ALA A 43 -13.10 9.55 -1.01
C ALA A 43 -12.96 10.03 -2.46
N MET A 44 -12.14 11.06 -2.75
CA MET A 44 -11.95 11.52 -4.13
C MET A 44 -11.35 10.41 -5.01
N HIS A 45 -10.23 9.83 -4.59
CA HIS A 45 -9.53 8.83 -5.39
C HIS A 45 -10.26 7.49 -5.43
N THR A 46 -11.03 7.17 -4.40
CA THR A 46 -11.73 5.88 -4.33
C THR A 46 -13.05 5.84 -5.05
N LEU A 47 -13.74 6.99 -5.15
CA LEU A 47 -14.88 7.16 -6.03
C LEU A 47 -14.42 7.12 -7.50
N ASP A 48 -13.32 7.81 -7.83
CA ASP A 48 -12.74 7.85 -9.18
C ASP A 48 -12.20 6.49 -9.64
N LEU A 49 -11.55 5.73 -8.74
CA LEU A 49 -11.06 4.37 -9.01
C LEU A 49 -12.15 3.29 -8.85
N ASN A 50 -13.39 3.71 -8.55
CA ASN A 50 -14.53 2.84 -8.30
C ASN A 50 -14.21 1.70 -7.31
N VAL A 51 -13.44 1.94 -6.24
CA VAL A 51 -13.13 0.92 -5.20
C VAL A 51 -14.05 1.04 -3.98
N VAL A 52 -14.85 2.10 -3.92
CA VAL A 52 -15.87 2.34 -2.89
C VAL A 52 -16.87 1.18 -2.78
N HIS A 53 -17.22 0.53 -3.90
CA HIS A 53 -18.17 -0.57 -3.88
C HIS A 53 -17.69 -1.79 -3.08
N HIS A 54 -16.38 -1.98 -2.91
CA HIS A 54 -15.83 -3.05 -2.07
C HIS A 54 -15.94 -2.71 -0.57
N HIS A 55 -15.95 -1.43 -0.21
CA HIS A 55 -16.03 -0.99 1.18
C HIS A 55 -17.48 -0.79 1.67
N ILE A 56 -18.43 -0.51 0.77
CA ILE A 56 -19.84 -0.25 1.12
C ILE A 56 -20.71 -1.52 1.02
N ARG A 57 -20.25 -2.58 0.33
CA ARG A 57 -21.04 -3.81 0.14
C ARG A 57 -21.05 -4.77 1.34
N GLU A 58 -20.30 -4.48 2.40
CA GLU A 58 -20.48 -5.15 3.70
C GLU A 58 -21.33 -4.24 4.60
N LEU A 59 -22.65 -4.28 4.40
CA LEU A 59 -23.67 -3.82 5.34
C LEU A 59 -24.71 -4.92 5.51
#